data_AF-A0A238YKX2-F1
#
_entry.id   AF-A0A238YKX2-F1
#
_cell.length_a   1.000
_cell.length_b   1.000
_cell.length_c   1.000
_cell.angle_alpha   90.00
_cell.angle_beta   90.00
_cell.angle_gamma   90.00
#
_symmetry.space_group_name_H-M   'P 1'
#
loop_
_entity.id
_entity.type
_entity.pdbx_description
1 polymer ?
#
loop_
_entity_poly.entity_id
_entity_poly.type
_entity_poly.pdbx_seq_one_letter_code
_entity_poly.pdbx_strand_id
1 'polypeptide(L)'
;MTEEEKNKERRKIASLTTEEYLTFFFFPYNDTGRLGSFTKSYNQSEDERFAKHGFETKIKQAKSARKLGFLFYAIMVFILIVLAKYLDFI
;
A
#
# COMPACT_ATOMS: atom_id res chain seq x y z
N MET A 1 9.15 -29.71 -16.21
CA MET A 1 8.99 -28.30 -15.80
C MET A 1 10.18 -27.52 -16.31
N THR A 2 9.97 -26.50 -17.14
CA THR A 2 11.04 -25.66 -17.69
C THR A 2 11.53 -24.64 -16.67
N GLU A 3 12.71 -24.05 -16.88
CA GLU A 3 13.20 -22.97 -16.00
C GLU A 3 12.29 -21.73 -16.01
N GLU A 4 11.60 -21.49 -17.12
CA GLU A 4 10.59 -20.43 -17.24
C GLU A 4 9.38 -20.69 -16.33
N GLU A 5 8.89 -21.93 -16.28
CA GLU A 5 7.80 -22.34 -15.40
C GLU A 5 8.20 -22.22 -13.93
N LYS A 6 9.40 -22.68 -13.56
CA LYS A 6 9.94 -22.52 -12.19
C LYS A 6 10.05 -21.04 -11.80
N ASN A 7 10.53 -20.19 -12.70
CA ASN A 7 10.58 -18.74 -12.48
C ASN A 7 9.20 -18.13 -12.28
N LYS A 8 8.19 -18.59 -13.04
CA LYS A 8 6.81 -18.13 -12.90
C LYS A 8 6.21 -18.53 -11.56
N GLU A 9 6.40 -19.76 -11.10
CA GLU A 9 5.93 -20.22 -9.79
C GLU A 9 6.62 -19.47 -8.64
N ARG A 10 7.94 -19.24 -8.73
CA ARG A 10 8.68 -18.42 -7.75
C ARG A 10 8.13 -17.00 -7.63
N ARG A 11 7.70 -16.38 -8.73
CA ARG A 11 7.12 -15.03 -8.70
C ARG A 11 5.79 -14.98 -7.95
N LYS A 12 4.93 -16.00 -8.06
CA LYS A 12 3.62 -16.01 -7.38
C LYS A 12 3.74 -15.86 -5.87
N ILE A 13 4.75 -16.50 -5.29
CA ILE A 13 5.00 -16.53 -3.84
C ILE A 13 5.93 -15.42 -3.35
N ALA A 14 6.55 -14.65 -4.25
CA ALA A 14 7.46 -13.58 -3.87
C ALA A 14 6.73 -12.50 -3.06
N SER A 15 7.33 -12.11 -1.93
CA SER A 15 6.82 -11.03 -1.08
C SER A 15 7.24 -9.66 -1.60
N LEU A 16 6.52 -8.63 -1.14
CA LEU A 16 7.00 -7.27 -1.20
C LEU A 16 8.34 -7.17 -0.45
N THR A 17 9.21 -6.33 -0.98
CA THR A 17 10.34 -5.79 -0.24
C THR A 17 9.84 -4.84 0.85
N THR A 18 10.67 -4.58 1.85
CA THR A 18 10.34 -3.64 2.93
C THR A 18 10.03 -2.24 2.38
N GLU A 19 10.79 -1.77 1.38
CA GLU A 19 10.56 -0.46 0.76
C GLU A 19 9.23 -0.39 0.01
N GLU A 20 8.88 -1.41 -0.78
CA GLU A 20 7.58 -1.49 -1.43
C GLU A 20 6.46 -1.50 -0.39
N TYR A 21 6.60 -2.30 0.67
CA TYR A 21 5.60 -2.37 1.75
C TYR A 21 5.39 -1.00 2.42
N LEU A 22 6.48 -0.32 2.81
CA LEU A 22 6.42 1.00 3.43
C LEU A 22 5.81 2.04 2.50
N THR A 23 6.10 1.96 1.20
CA THR A 23 5.49 2.84 0.19
C THR A 23 3.97 2.68 0.18
N PHE A 24 3.47 1.43 0.11
CA PHE A 24 2.02 1.18 0.16
C PHE A 24 1.40 1.56 1.51
N PHE A 25 2.14 1.46 2.61
CA PHE A 25 1.69 1.83 3.94
C PHE A 25 1.54 3.35 4.10
N PHE A 26 2.57 4.13 3.75
CA PHE A 26 2.54 5.58 3.91
C PHE A 26 1.71 6.29 2.83
N PHE A 27 1.52 5.67 1.67
CA PHE A 27 0.73 6.22 0.55
C PHE A 27 -0.46 5.31 0.20
N PRO A 28 -1.46 5.16 1.08
CA PRO A 28 -2.49 4.12 0.95
C PRO A 28 -3.61 4.42 -0.06
N TYR A 29 -3.68 5.65 -0.58
CA TYR A 29 -4.82 6.18 -1.34
C TYR A 29 -4.90 5.67 -2.79
N ASN A 30 -6.13 5.35 -3.23
CA ASN A 30 -6.43 4.94 -4.61
C ASN A 30 -7.37 5.92 -5.36
N ASP A 31 -7.94 6.95 -4.72
CA ASP A 31 -9.08 7.69 -5.30
C ASP A 31 -8.95 9.24 -5.34
N THR A 32 -9.74 9.82 -6.27
CA THR A 32 -9.61 11.11 -6.94
C THR A 32 -10.12 12.32 -6.15
N GLY A 33 -9.36 12.79 -5.18
CA GLY A 33 -9.45 14.19 -4.73
C GLY A 33 -8.52 15.09 -5.56
N ARG A 34 -8.83 16.40 -5.67
CA ARG A 34 -7.98 17.43 -6.32
C ARG A 34 -6.50 17.46 -5.87
N LEU A 35 -6.16 16.79 -4.77
CA LEU A 35 -4.83 16.69 -4.16
C LEU A 35 -4.08 15.36 -4.43
N GLY A 36 -4.68 14.36 -5.10
CA GLY A 36 -4.23 12.95 -5.07
C GLY A 36 -3.67 12.34 -6.36
N SER A 37 -3.16 13.12 -7.31
CA SER A 37 -2.80 12.61 -8.65
C SER A 37 -1.59 11.66 -8.69
N PHE A 38 -0.64 11.74 -7.75
CA PHE A 38 0.62 10.99 -7.81
C PHE A 38 0.53 9.59 -7.20
N THR A 39 -0.17 9.43 -6.07
CA THR A 39 -0.29 8.12 -5.40
C THR A 39 -1.21 7.16 -6.14
N LYS A 40 -2.20 7.69 -6.88
CA LYS A 40 -3.08 6.89 -7.75
C LYS A 40 -2.30 6.26 -8.90
N SER A 41 -1.42 7.01 -9.58
CA SER A 41 -0.64 6.47 -10.69
C SER A 41 0.32 5.38 -10.20
N TYR A 42 0.93 5.54 -9.02
CA TYR A 42 1.81 4.53 -8.45
C TYR A 42 1.05 3.27 -8.02
N ASN A 43 0.08 3.36 -7.10
CA ASN A 43 -0.60 2.17 -6.57
C ASN A 43 -1.32 1.37 -7.66
N GLN A 44 -1.96 2.06 -8.60
CA GLN A 44 -2.65 1.41 -9.71
C GLN A 44 -1.65 0.77 -10.69
N SER A 45 -0.58 1.47 -11.07
CA SER A 45 0.42 0.90 -11.98
C SER A 45 1.14 -0.30 -11.37
N GLU A 46 1.41 -0.29 -10.06
CA GLU A 46 2.01 -1.42 -9.36
C GLU A 46 1.06 -2.61 -9.25
N ASP A 47 -0.23 -2.38 -8.95
CA ASP A 47 -1.25 -3.42 -8.95
C ASP A 47 -1.38 -4.07 -10.35
N GLU A 48 -1.39 -3.26 -11.41
CA GLU A 48 -1.41 -3.72 -12.81
C GLU A 48 -0.15 -4.50 -13.18
N ARG A 49 1.04 -4.02 -12.77
CA ARG A 49 2.33 -4.69 -12.98
C ARG A 49 2.35 -6.04 -12.27
N PHE A 50 1.90 -6.10 -11.01
CA PHE A 50 1.85 -7.34 -10.26
C PHE A 50 0.88 -8.34 -10.87
N ALA A 51 -0.30 -7.89 -11.31
CA ALA A 51 -1.26 -8.73 -11.99
C ALA A 51 -0.70 -9.29 -13.30
N LYS A 52 -0.07 -8.44 -14.12
CA LYS A 52 0.53 -8.83 -15.42
C LYS A 52 1.61 -9.91 -15.26
N HIS A 53 2.38 -9.87 -14.18
CA HIS A 53 3.47 -10.81 -13.93
C HIS A 53 3.11 -11.96 -12.98
N GLY A 54 1.87 -12.03 -12.49
CA GLY A 54 1.38 -13.09 -11.63
C GLY A 54 1.91 -13.04 -10.18
N PHE A 55 2.25 -11.86 -9.66
CA PHE A 55 2.72 -11.68 -8.29
C PHE A 55 1.57 -11.64 -7.28
N GLU A 56 0.89 -12.77 -7.09
CA GLU A 56 -0.31 -12.85 -6.24
C GLU A 56 -0.06 -12.47 -4.77
N THR A 57 1.05 -12.91 -4.19
CA THR A 57 1.42 -12.57 -2.81
C THR A 57 1.67 -11.07 -2.65
N LYS A 58 2.37 -10.44 -3.60
CA LYS A 58 2.60 -8.98 -3.57
C LYS A 58 1.30 -8.20 -3.62
N ILE A 59 0.32 -8.60 -4.43
CA ILE A 59 -1.00 -7.95 -4.49
C ILE A 59 -1.70 -8.01 -3.13
N LYS A 60 -1.70 -9.18 -2.47
CA LYS A 60 -2.31 -9.34 -1.13
C LYS A 60 -1.62 -8.47 -0.10
N GLN A 61 -0.28 -8.46 -0.09
CA GLN A 61 0.50 -7.66 0.84
C GLN A 61 0.33 -6.15 0.59
N ALA A 62 0.31 -5.70 -0.67
CA ALA A 62 0.07 -4.30 -1.02
C ALA A 62 -1.32 -3.83 -0.57
N LYS A 63 -2.36 -4.66 -0.75
CA LYS A 63 -3.70 -4.36 -0.23
C LYS A 63 -3.73 -4.29 1.30
N SER A 64 -3.03 -5.20 1.98
CA SER A 64 -2.94 -5.20 3.44
C SER A 64 -2.18 -3.97 3.98
N ALA A 65 -1.04 -3.64 3.39
CA ALA A 65 -0.25 -2.47 3.74
C ALA A 65 -1.05 -1.18 3.61
N ARG A 66 -1.79 -1.01 2.49
CA ARG A 66 -2.67 0.15 2.29
C ARG A 66 -3.76 0.24 3.37
N LYS A 67 -4.43 -0.87 3.71
CA LYS A 67 -5.44 -0.91 4.79
C LYS A 67 -4.85 -0.50 6.13
N LEU A 68 -3.66 -0.99 6.46
CA LEU A 68 -2.95 -0.63 7.69
C LEU A 68 -2.54 0.84 7.68
N GLY A 69 -2.11 1.37 6.53
CA GLY A 69 -1.82 2.79 6.34
C GLY A 69 -3.03 3.69 6.61
N PHE A 70 -4.20 3.34 6.06
CA PHE A 70 -5.44 4.05 6.37
C PHE A 70 -5.78 4.04 7.86
N LEU A 71 -5.65 2.88 8.51
CA LEU A 71 -5.89 2.76 9.95
C LEU A 71 -4.88 3.58 10.76
N PHE A 72 -3.61 3.58 10.37
CA PHE A 72 -2.57 4.37 10.99
C PHE A 72 -2.91 5.87 10.95
N TYR A 73 -3.28 6.40 9.78
CA TYR A 73 -3.66 7.81 9.66
C TYR A 73 -4.93 8.15 10.45
N ALA A 74 -5.92 7.25 10.52
CA ALA A 74 -7.10 7.45 11.35
C ALA A 74 -6.76 7.56 12.85
N ILE A 75 -5.86 6.68 13.34
CA ILE A 75 -5.37 6.73 14.73
C ILE A 75 -4.57 8.01 14.98
N MET A 76 -3.70 8.40 14.05
CA MET A 76 -2.92 9.65 14.16
C MET A 76 -3.82 10.87 14.27
N VAL A 77 -4.85 10.99 13.43
CA VAL A 77 -5.83 12.08 13.50
C VAL A 77 -6.57 12.07 14.83
N PHE A 78 -6.98 10.90 15.33
CA PHE A 78 -7.62 10.78 16.63
C PHE A 78 -6.71 11.29 17.77
N ILE A 79 -5.44 10.87 17.78
CA ILE A 79 -4.45 11.34 18.76
C ILE A 79 -4.29 12.86 18.69
N LEU A 80 -4.18 13.43 17.47
CA LEU A 80 -4.05 14.87 17.27
C LEU A 80 -5.26 15.64 17.83
N ILE A 81 -6.48 15.13 17.64
CA ILE A 81 -7.70 15.75 18.20
C ILE A 81 -7.68 15.72 19.73
N VAL A 82 -7.27 14.59 20.34
CA VAL A 82 -7.17 14.45 21.80
C VAL A 82 -6.12 15.43 22.37
N LEU A 83 -4.95 15.51 21.74
CA LEU A 83 -3.89 16.44 22.15
C LEU A 83 -4.32 17.90 21.99
N ALA A 84 -4.98 18.26 20.88
CA ALA A 84 -5.47 19.62 20.66
C ALA A 84 -6.47 20.04 21.74
N LYS A 85 -7.38 19.14 22.15
CA LYS A 85 -8.30 19.39 23.27
C LYS A 85 -7.61 19.48 24.62
N TYR A 86 -6.62 18.63 24.88
CA TYR A 86 -5.91 18.62 26.16
C TYR A 86 -5.03 19.87 26.36
N LEU A 87 -4.55 20.45 25.26
CA LEU A 87 -3.68 21.63 25.26
C LEU A 87 -4.45 22.96 25.10
N ASP A 88 -5.78 22.96 25.28
CA ASP A 88 -6.68 24.12 25.10
C ASP A 88 -6.50 24.84 23.74
N PHE A 89 -6.11 24.11 22.70
CA PHE A 89 -5.90 24.67 21.37
C PHE A 89 -7.22 24.84 20.58
N ILE A 90 -8.32 24.22 21.06
CA ILE A 90 -9.70 24.27 20.53
C ILE A 90 -10.68 24.28 21.69
#